data_AF-A0AAX3EIX2-F1
#
_entry.id   AF-A0AAX3EIX2-F1
#
_cell.length_a   1.000
_cell.length_b   1.000
_cell.length_c   1.000
_cell.angle_alpha   90.00
_cell.angle_beta   90.00
_cell.angle_gamma   90.00
#
_symmetry.space_group_name_H-M   'P 1'
#
loop_
_entity.id
_entity.type
_entity.pdbx_description
1 polymer ?
#
loop_
_entity_poly.entity_id
_entity_poly.type
_entity_poly.pdbx_seq_one_letter_code
_entity_poly.pdbx_strand_id
1 'polypeptide(L)'
;METSAPAVDVTPTAWTGRFDGDGPEHRRWWQAVAPHAAGTAAAGVRSAVVLGFCSDAGVRRNKGRVGAAAAPAAIRAALGPLAFHLDREVFDAGDVVVEGDQLEDGQARAGRAISGLLDAGNLTVVLGGGHETAFASYLGVAGSEVLRGKRLGVLNLDAHFDLRDEPVPSSGTPFLQMAQEEAAAGRELQYAVVGISEPNNTRTLFDTAERLGVKYLLDEGCAPEVVETFVADFLAGIDVLYLTIDLDVMPAAVAPGVSAPAAYGVPLPVISAVCKQVAASGKLVHLDVAELNPEFDIDGRTAKVAARLVNTLLA
;
A
#
# COMPACT_ATOMS: atom_id res chain seq x y z
N MET A 1 25.16 13.60 0.79
CA MET A 1 25.04 12.54 1.81
C MET A 1 25.22 11.23 1.08
N GLU A 2 26.11 10.36 1.54
CA GLU A 2 26.24 9.00 1.00
C GLU A 2 24.91 8.27 1.25
N THR A 3 24.22 7.88 0.19
CA THR A 3 22.98 7.11 0.28
C THR A 3 23.33 5.67 0.61
N SER A 4 23.38 5.29 1.89
CA SER A 4 23.47 3.87 2.26
C SER A 4 22.21 3.13 1.85
N ALA A 5 22.32 1.84 1.51
CA ALA A 5 21.15 0.99 1.25
C ALA A 5 20.19 1.02 2.46
N PRO A 6 18.86 0.90 2.25
CA PRO A 6 17.90 0.88 3.35
C PRO A 6 18.25 -0.27 4.32
N ALA A 7 18.23 0.02 5.62
CA ALA A 7 18.46 -0.98 6.65
C ALA A 7 17.21 -1.87 6.80
N VAL A 8 17.19 -2.97 6.06
CA VAL A 8 16.16 -4.03 6.11
C VAL A 8 16.67 -5.23 6.92
N ASP A 9 15.76 -6.08 7.39
CA ASP A 9 16.11 -7.27 8.19
C ASP A 9 16.46 -8.48 7.31
N VAL A 10 15.78 -8.59 6.18
CA VAL A 10 15.96 -9.67 5.21
C VAL A 10 16.35 -9.04 3.87
N THR A 11 17.49 -9.46 3.34
CA THR A 11 17.96 -9.00 2.03
C THR A 11 17.09 -9.60 0.92
N PRO A 12 16.88 -8.88 -0.21
CA PRO A 12 16.11 -9.39 -1.34
C PRO A 12 16.70 -10.71 -1.86
N THR A 13 15.83 -11.63 -2.23
CA THR A 13 16.21 -12.90 -2.90
C THR A 13 15.85 -12.83 -4.37
N ALA A 14 16.47 -13.68 -5.20
CA ALA A 14 16.17 -13.71 -6.62
C ALA A 14 14.71 -14.13 -6.84
N TRP A 15 13.97 -13.34 -7.63
CA TRP A 15 12.61 -13.67 -8.02
C TRP A 15 12.63 -14.84 -9.00
N THR A 16 11.53 -15.59 -9.05
CA THR A 16 11.41 -16.74 -9.95
C THR A 16 10.18 -16.59 -10.85
N GLY A 17 10.24 -17.26 -12.00
CA GLY A 17 9.13 -17.30 -12.93
C GLY A 17 9.48 -18.11 -14.17
N ARG A 18 8.55 -18.15 -15.12
CA ARG A 18 8.75 -18.83 -16.39
C ARG A 18 9.79 -18.07 -17.23
N PHE A 19 10.73 -18.79 -17.84
CA PHE A 19 11.65 -18.24 -18.82
C PHE A 19 11.09 -18.45 -20.23
N ASP A 20 10.91 -17.37 -20.99
CA ASP A 20 10.44 -17.42 -22.38
C ASP A 20 11.50 -16.93 -23.40
N GLY A 21 12.66 -16.44 -22.93
CA GLY A 21 13.76 -15.93 -23.75
C GLY A 21 14.54 -14.80 -23.09
N ASP A 22 15.67 -14.41 -23.68
CA ASP A 22 16.60 -13.39 -23.17
C ASP A 22 16.27 -11.95 -23.66
N GLY A 23 15.35 -11.82 -24.63
CA GLY A 23 14.98 -10.54 -25.25
C GLY A 23 13.93 -9.73 -24.45
N PRO A 24 13.89 -8.39 -24.59
CA PRO A 24 12.87 -7.54 -23.96
C PRO A 24 11.42 -7.98 -24.23
N GLU A 25 11.14 -8.53 -25.40
CA GLU A 25 9.84 -9.06 -25.82
C GLU A 25 9.38 -10.28 -25.01
N HIS A 26 10.30 -10.96 -24.34
CA HIS A 26 10.04 -12.12 -23.47
C HIS A 26 10.12 -11.77 -21.98
N ARG A 27 10.46 -10.52 -21.65
CA ARG A 27 10.78 -10.11 -20.28
C ARG A 27 9.58 -10.27 -19.35
N ARG A 28 9.83 -10.90 -18.20
CA ARG A 28 8.90 -10.97 -17.07
C ARG A 28 9.47 -10.23 -15.86
N TRP A 29 8.62 -9.97 -14.88
CA TRP A 29 9.00 -9.26 -13.65
C TRP A 29 10.21 -9.87 -12.97
N TRP A 30 10.29 -11.21 -12.87
CA TRP A 30 11.41 -11.86 -12.22
C TRP A 30 12.77 -11.62 -12.92
N GLN A 31 12.77 -11.33 -14.23
CA GLN A 31 13.98 -10.95 -14.99
C GLN A 31 14.28 -9.46 -14.88
N ALA A 32 13.25 -8.63 -14.66
CA ALA A 32 13.35 -7.18 -14.65
C ALA A 32 13.72 -6.61 -13.28
N VAL A 33 13.31 -7.27 -12.20
CA VAL A 33 13.56 -6.81 -10.83
C VAL A 33 14.98 -7.18 -10.40
N ALA A 34 15.75 -6.19 -9.97
CA ALA A 34 17.08 -6.37 -9.41
C ALA A 34 17.11 -6.03 -7.91
N PRO A 35 18.03 -6.59 -7.11
CA PRO A 35 18.29 -6.10 -5.76
C PRO A 35 18.62 -4.60 -5.76
N HIS A 36 18.02 -3.84 -4.85
CA HIS A 36 18.31 -2.42 -4.69
C HIS A 36 19.72 -2.23 -4.08
N ALA A 37 20.56 -1.43 -4.72
CA ALA A 37 21.89 -1.06 -4.24
C ALA A 37 21.99 0.46 -4.03
N ALA A 38 22.84 0.88 -3.09
CA ALA A 38 23.14 2.29 -2.84
C ALA A 38 23.62 3.03 -4.11
N GLY A 39 23.06 4.20 -4.40
CA GLY A 39 23.55 5.10 -5.45
C GLY A 39 22.95 4.91 -6.85
N THR A 40 21.86 4.15 -7.00
CA THR A 40 21.10 4.09 -8.27
C THR A 40 20.33 5.40 -8.48
N ALA A 41 21.00 6.40 -9.04
CA ALA A 41 20.35 7.63 -9.49
C ALA A 41 19.78 7.42 -10.90
N ALA A 42 18.46 7.50 -11.05
CA ALA A 42 17.82 7.41 -12.35
C ALA A 42 17.89 8.75 -13.11
N ALA A 43 18.29 8.71 -14.38
CA ALA A 43 18.03 9.77 -15.34
C ALA A 43 16.76 9.39 -16.13
N GLY A 44 15.63 10.06 -15.87
CA GLY A 44 14.36 9.81 -16.58
C GLY A 44 13.16 9.57 -15.66
N VAL A 45 12.31 8.60 -16.02
CA VAL A 45 11.15 8.16 -15.21
C VAL A 45 11.65 7.64 -13.86
N ARG A 46 10.97 8.03 -12.78
CA ARG A 46 11.31 7.63 -11.40
C ARG A 46 11.45 6.10 -11.31
N SER A 47 12.55 5.55 -10.82
CA SER A 47 12.63 4.11 -10.51
C SER A 47 11.59 3.74 -9.43
N ALA A 48 11.16 2.48 -9.41
CA ALA A 48 10.30 1.95 -8.34
C ALA A 48 11.09 0.98 -7.46
N VAL A 49 10.88 1.03 -6.15
CA VAL A 49 11.52 0.12 -5.19
C VAL A 49 10.45 -0.57 -4.36
N VAL A 50 10.44 -1.90 -4.44
CA VAL A 50 9.60 -2.79 -3.66
C VAL A 50 10.24 -3.03 -2.30
N LEU A 51 9.47 -2.92 -1.23
CA LEU A 51 9.86 -3.23 0.15
C LEU A 51 8.77 -4.12 0.77
N GLY A 52 9.13 -5.19 1.47
CA GLY A 52 8.15 -5.94 2.26
C GLY A 52 8.06 -5.43 3.69
N PHE A 53 6.85 -5.40 4.24
CA PHE A 53 6.59 -5.22 5.66
C PHE A 53 5.91 -6.48 6.21
N CYS A 54 6.72 -7.41 6.74
CA CYS A 54 6.25 -8.70 7.22
C CYS A 54 5.72 -8.57 8.65
N SER A 55 4.46 -8.12 8.79
CA SER A 55 3.78 -7.94 10.07
C SER A 55 2.31 -8.36 10.03
N ASP A 56 1.85 -9.07 11.05
CA ASP A 56 0.43 -9.24 11.38
C ASP A 56 0.15 -9.00 12.87
N ALA A 57 1.08 -8.33 13.56
CA ALA A 57 0.95 -8.00 14.98
C ALA A 57 -0.26 -7.07 15.21
N GLY A 58 -0.46 -6.08 14.33
CA GLY A 58 -1.60 -5.18 14.37
C GLY A 58 -2.91 -5.89 14.07
N VAL A 59 -2.93 -6.83 13.11
CA VAL A 59 -4.09 -7.70 12.86
C VAL A 59 -4.47 -8.48 14.12
N ARG A 60 -3.47 -9.07 14.81
CA ARG A 60 -3.67 -9.79 16.07
C ARG A 60 -4.25 -8.88 17.15
N ARG A 61 -3.69 -7.68 17.31
CA ARG A 61 -4.17 -6.66 18.28
C ARG A 61 -5.61 -6.23 17.97
N ASN A 62 -5.97 -6.13 16.68
CA ASN A 62 -7.32 -5.81 16.20
C ASN A 62 -8.26 -7.03 16.13
N LYS A 63 -7.85 -8.19 16.68
CA LYS A 63 -8.65 -9.43 16.77
C LYS A 63 -9.01 -10.04 15.41
N GLY A 64 -8.21 -9.76 14.37
CA GLY A 64 -8.31 -10.36 13.05
C GLY A 64 -7.65 -11.74 12.96
N ARG A 65 -7.63 -12.31 11.75
CA ARG A 65 -6.99 -13.58 11.45
C ARG A 65 -5.54 -13.35 11.02
N VAL A 66 -4.58 -13.80 11.82
CA VAL A 66 -3.13 -13.72 11.53
C VAL A 66 -2.75 -14.56 10.31
N GLY A 67 -1.58 -14.27 9.73
CA GLY A 67 -1.07 -14.88 8.49
C GLY A 67 -0.57 -13.85 7.48
N ALA A 68 -0.97 -12.57 7.64
CA ALA A 68 -0.60 -11.51 6.72
C ALA A 68 0.90 -11.19 6.69
N ALA A 69 1.67 -11.55 7.72
CA ALA A 69 3.13 -11.42 7.71
C ALA A 69 3.81 -12.20 6.54
N ALA A 70 3.13 -13.20 5.97
CA ALA A 70 3.63 -13.97 4.81
C ALA A 70 3.25 -13.34 3.45
N ALA A 71 2.43 -12.29 3.43
CA ALA A 71 1.96 -11.64 2.21
C ALA A 71 3.07 -11.11 1.31
N PRO A 72 4.15 -10.47 1.81
CA PRO A 72 5.16 -9.90 0.92
C PRO A 72 5.80 -10.94 0.01
N ALA A 73 6.08 -12.15 0.54
CA ALA A 73 6.59 -13.26 -0.26
C ALA A 73 5.56 -13.77 -1.29
N ALA A 74 4.29 -13.89 -0.89
CA ALA A 74 3.22 -14.36 -1.76
C ALA A 74 2.96 -13.38 -2.94
N ILE A 75 2.97 -12.07 -2.69
CA ILE A 75 2.78 -11.06 -3.73
C ILE A 75 3.98 -11.04 -4.69
N ARG A 76 5.22 -11.13 -4.19
CA ARG A 76 6.41 -11.27 -5.07
C ARG A 76 6.33 -12.51 -5.96
N ALA A 77 5.92 -13.65 -5.41
CA ALA A 77 5.73 -14.88 -6.16
C ALA A 77 4.63 -14.76 -7.23
N ALA A 78 3.58 -13.97 -6.97
CA ALA A 78 2.53 -13.69 -7.95
C ALA A 78 2.94 -12.67 -9.02
N LEU A 79 3.78 -11.68 -8.67
CA LEU A 79 4.34 -10.70 -9.61
C LEU A 79 5.35 -11.34 -10.57
N GLY A 80 6.27 -12.17 -10.07
CA GLY A 80 7.41 -12.71 -10.83
C GLY A 80 7.03 -13.26 -12.21
N PRO A 81 5.99 -14.11 -12.33
CA PRO A 81 5.53 -14.66 -13.61
C PRO A 81 4.80 -13.68 -14.52
N LEU A 82 4.46 -12.45 -14.13
CA LEU A 82 3.79 -11.52 -15.03
C LEU A 82 4.73 -11.00 -16.13
N ALA A 83 4.19 -10.74 -17.32
CA ALA A 83 4.93 -10.06 -18.38
C ALA A 83 5.29 -8.63 -17.93
N PHE A 84 6.47 -8.17 -18.31
CA PHE A 84 6.99 -6.87 -17.90
C PHE A 84 6.99 -5.91 -19.09
N HIS A 85 6.04 -4.99 -19.09
CA HIS A 85 5.86 -3.97 -20.13
C HIS A 85 6.18 -2.55 -19.65
N LEU A 86 6.77 -2.41 -18.46
CA LEU A 86 7.03 -1.11 -17.86
C LEU A 86 8.29 -0.47 -18.46
N ASP A 87 8.21 0.82 -18.77
CA ASP A 87 9.37 1.64 -19.14
C ASP A 87 10.07 2.23 -17.89
N ARG A 88 10.19 1.41 -16.84
CA ARG A 88 10.68 1.80 -15.52
C ARG A 88 11.60 0.74 -14.94
N GLU A 89 12.68 1.17 -14.30
CA GLU A 89 13.52 0.29 -13.48
C GLU A 89 12.82 -0.05 -12.16
N VAL A 90 12.78 -1.33 -11.83
CA VAL A 90 12.18 -1.83 -10.59
C VAL A 90 13.22 -2.57 -9.77
N PHE A 91 13.34 -2.22 -8.50
CA PHE A 91 14.25 -2.87 -7.57
C PHE A 91 13.51 -3.48 -6.39
N ASP A 92 14.12 -4.47 -5.74
CA ASP A 92 13.65 -5.03 -4.47
C ASP A 92 14.64 -4.68 -3.35
N ALA A 93 14.14 -4.02 -2.31
CA ALA A 93 14.92 -3.64 -1.14
C ALA A 93 14.99 -4.74 -0.07
N GLY A 94 14.21 -5.82 -0.19
CA GLY A 94 14.06 -6.85 0.83
C GLY A 94 12.90 -6.55 1.78
N ASP A 95 12.99 -7.03 3.02
CA ASP A 95 11.88 -6.97 3.99
C ASP A 95 12.28 -6.40 5.35
N VAL A 96 11.37 -5.62 5.93
CA VAL A 96 11.33 -5.31 7.35
C VAL A 96 10.38 -6.30 8.04
N VAL A 97 10.87 -6.98 9.07
CA VAL A 97 10.16 -8.04 9.79
C VAL A 97 9.77 -7.58 11.19
N VAL A 98 8.52 -7.81 11.57
CA VAL A 98 8.05 -7.57 12.94
C VAL A 98 8.06 -8.88 13.72
N GLU A 99 8.97 -8.98 14.69
CA GLU A 99 9.03 -10.13 15.59
C GLU A 99 8.05 -9.96 16.77
N GLY A 100 7.20 -10.98 16.97
CA GLY A 100 6.29 -11.03 18.11
C GLY A 100 5.23 -9.91 18.08
N ASP A 101 5.37 -8.95 18.98
CA ASP A 101 4.44 -7.83 19.19
C ASP A 101 5.15 -6.46 19.17
N GLN A 102 6.33 -6.37 18.55
CA GLN A 102 7.13 -5.14 18.42
C GLN A 102 6.70 -4.29 17.23
N LEU A 103 5.40 -4.02 17.12
CA LEU A 103 4.80 -3.37 15.95
C LEU A 103 5.38 -1.98 15.69
N GLU A 104 5.43 -1.15 16.73
CA GLU A 104 5.83 0.26 16.66
C GLU A 104 7.29 0.41 16.21
N ASP A 105 8.18 -0.42 16.74
CA ASP A 105 9.59 -0.47 16.34
C ASP A 105 9.74 -0.90 14.88
N GLY A 106 8.95 -1.88 14.45
CA GLY A 106 8.85 -2.31 13.05
C GLY A 106 8.40 -1.18 12.13
N GLN A 107 7.30 -0.50 12.47
CA GLN A 107 6.77 0.63 11.71
C GLN A 107 7.80 1.76 11.60
N ALA A 108 8.53 2.06 12.69
CA ALA A 108 9.58 3.08 12.67
C ALA A 108 10.76 2.69 11.78
N ARG A 109 11.16 1.41 11.75
CA ARG A 109 12.23 0.92 10.87
C ARG A 109 11.81 0.95 9.40
N ALA A 110 10.61 0.48 9.09
CA ALA A 110 10.03 0.57 7.75
C ALA A 110 9.90 2.02 7.28
N GLY A 111 9.39 2.93 8.14
CA GLY A 111 9.32 4.36 7.84
C GLY A 111 10.68 4.96 7.47
N ARG A 112 11.74 4.65 8.22
CA ARG A 112 13.11 5.10 7.87
C ARG A 112 13.59 4.57 6.53
N ALA A 113 13.33 3.29 6.22
CA ALA A 113 13.68 2.71 4.93
C ALA A 113 12.93 3.39 3.78
N ILE A 114 11.61 3.60 3.93
CA ILE A 114 10.76 4.26 2.93
C ILE A 114 11.20 5.71 2.70
N SER A 115 11.47 6.47 3.77
CA SER A 115 11.96 7.85 3.70
C SER A 115 13.27 7.93 2.90
N GLY A 116 14.26 7.07 3.22
CA GLY A 116 15.54 7.05 2.50
C GLY A 116 15.39 6.69 1.02
N LEU A 117 14.49 5.76 0.68
CA LEU A 117 14.20 5.39 -0.71
C LEU A 117 13.51 6.52 -1.48
N LEU A 118 12.54 7.22 -0.85
CA LEU A 118 11.86 8.36 -1.43
C LEU A 118 12.83 9.52 -1.69
N ASP A 119 13.71 9.82 -0.73
CA ASP A 119 14.71 10.89 -0.80
C ASP A 119 15.83 10.59 -1.82
N ALA A 120 16.10 9.31 -2.06
CA ALA A 120 16.93 8.86 -3.19
C ALA A 120 16.23 9.00 -4.55
N GLY A 121 15.00 9.52 -4.57
CA GLY A 121 14.25 9.79 -5.78
C GLY A 121 13.46 8.60 -6.30
N ASN A 122 13.16 7.56 -5.50
CA ASN A 122 12.38 6.40 -5.95
C ASN A 122 10.89 6.52 -5.62
N LEU A 123 10.01 5.98 -6.48
CA LEU A 123 8.65 5.61 -6.07
C LEU A 123 8.77 4.37 -5.19
N THR A 124 8.12 4.36 -4.03
CA THR A 124 8.18 3.21 -3.11
C THR A 124 6.89 2.40 -3.16
N VAL A 125 7.03 1.08 -3.22
CA VAL A 125 5.93 0.12 -3.19
C VAL A 125 6.11 -0.79 -1.99
N VAL A 126 5.24 -0.69 -0.99
CA VAL A 126 5.28 -1.61 0.14
C VAL A 126 4.30 -2.75 -0.08
N LEU A 127 4.84 -3.97 -0.05
CA LEU A 127 4.04 -5.18 0.07
C LEU A 127 3.84 -5.38 1.57
N GLY A 128 2.66 -5.04 2.06
CA GLY A 128 2.36 -5.04 3.47
C GLY A 128 2.06 -6.44 4.00
N GLY A 129 1.83 -6.47 5.31
CA GLY A 129 1.06 -7.53 5.96
C GLY A 129 -0.31 -6.98 6.28
N GLY A 130 -0.66 -6.86 7.57
CA GLY A 130 -1.91 -6.18 7.94
C GLY A 130 -1.89 -4.67 7.65
N HIS A 131 -3.05 -4.01 7.77
CA HIS A 131 -3.19 -2.58 7.45
C HIS A 131 -2.47 -1.64 8.42
N GLU A 132 -1.89 -2.16 9.51
CA GLU A 132 -0.89 -1.44 10.31
C GLU A 132 0.32 -0.94 9.48
N THR A 133 0.54 -1.56 8.32
CA THR A 133 1.50 -1.12 7.29
C THR A 133 1.30 0.36 6.98
N ALA A 134 0.05 0.83 6.95
CA ALA A 134 -0.28 2.18 6.54
C ALA A 134 0.39 3.26 7.42
N PHE A 135 0.54 2.99 8.73
CA PHE A 135 1.24 3.92 9.62
C PHE A 135 2.76 3.91 9.38
N ALA A 136 3.37 2.76 9.07
CA ALA A 136 4.77 2.69 8.67
C ALA A 136 5.04 3.49 7.39
N SER A 137 4.16 3.32 6.40
CA SER A 137 4.12 4.04 5.14
C SER A 137 4.03 5.55 5.36
N TYR A 138 3.09 6.00 6.20
CA TYR A 138 2.96 7.40 6.59
C TYR A 138 4.24 7.94 7.23
N LEU A 139 4.84 7.25 8.20
CA LEU A 139 6.08 7.69 8.84
C LEU A 139 7.20 7.93 7.80
N GLY A 140 7.27 7.07 6.78
CA GLY A 140 8.24 7.22 5.69
C GLY A 140 7.97 8.40 4.76
N VAL A 141 6.71 8.60 4.36
CA VAL A 141 6.33 9.72 3.50
C VAL A 141 6.44 11.05 4.24
N ALA A 142 5.95 11.12 5.48
CA ALA A 142 5.99 12.32 6.31
C ALA A 142 7.42 12.70 6.70
N GLY A 143 8.30 11.72 6.87
CA GLY A 143 9.73 11.92 7.13
C GLY A 143 10.58 12.24 5.91
N SER A 144 10.03 12.18 4.69
CA SER A 144 10.77 12.39 3.43
C SER A 144 10.71 13.84 2.94
N GLU A 145 11.77 14.25 2.27
CA GLU A 145 11.86 15.54 1.58
C GLU A 145 10.87 15.70 0.44
N VAL A 146 10.30 14.59 -0.04
CA VAL A 146 9.27 14.60 -1.09
C VAL A 146 8.05 15.43 -0.67
N LEU A 147 7.74 15.49 0.64
CA LEU A 147 6.58 16.17 1.20
C LEU A 147 6.85 17.62 1.61
N ARG A 148 8.11 18.07 1.70
CA ARG A 148 8.42 19.41 2.21
C ARG A 148 7.67 20.51 1.45
N GLY A 149 6.83 21.25 2.16
CA GLY A 149 6.05 22.37 1.61
C GLY A 149 4.91 21.95 0.67
N LYS A 150 4.52 20.67 0.66
CA LYS A 150 3.46 20.11 -0.17
C LYS A 150 2.33 19.53 0.68
N ARG A 151 1.13 19.42 0.10
CA ARG A 151 -0.02 18.77 0.73
C ARG A 151 -0.03 17.28 0.41
N LEU A 152 0.09 16.45 1.44
CA LEU A 152 -0.09 15.01 1.35
C LEU A 152 -1.58 14.68 1.26
N GLY A 153 -1.96 13.85 0.29
CA GLY A 153 -3.22 13.11 0.31
C GLY A 153 -2.98 11.64 0.56
N VAL A 154 -3.80 11.05 1.44
CA VAL A 154 -3.90 9.61 1.66
C VAL A 154 -5.20 9.12 1.03
N LEU A 155 -5.09 8.33 -0.04
CA LEU A 155 -6.23 7.64 -0.63
C LEU A 155 -6.20 6.19 -0.18
N ASN A 156 -7.23 5.76 0.55
CA ASN A 156 -7.41 4.39 1.00
C ASN A 156 -8.51 3.70 0.19
N LEU A 157 -8.23 2.48 -0.29
CA LEU A 157 -9.23 1.62 -0.91
C LEU A 157 -9.53 0.50 0.08
N ASP A 158 -10.66 0.61 0.78
CA ASP A 158 -10.90 -0.15 2.00
C ASP A 158 -12.40 -0.24 2.32
N ALA A 159 -12.81 -1.37 2.90
CA ALA A 159 -14.14 -1.55 3.47
C ALA A 159 -14.30 -0.83 4.84
N HIS A 160 -13.20 -0.46 5.48
CA HIS A 160 -13.11 0.11 6.82
C HIS A 160 -12.51 1.51 6.80
N PHE A 161 -12.84 2.32 7.81
CA PHE A 161 -12.20 3.63 7.97
C PHE A 161 -10.80 3.53 8.58
N ASP A 162 -10.59 2.53 9.43
CA ASP A 162 -9.37 2.32 10.23
C ASP A 162 -8.95 3.54 11.06
N LEU A 163 -9.99 4.14 11.66
CA LEU A 163 -9.95 5.28 12.58
C LEU A 163 -10.22 4.88 14.05
N ARG A 164 -9.93 3.64 14.45
CA ARG A 164 -10.17 3.20 15.84
C ARG A 164 -9.29 3.99 16.81
N ASP A 165 -9.89 4.38 17.94
CA ASP A 165 -9.21 4.99 19.07
C ASP A 165 -8.98 3.93 20.14
N GLU A 166 -7.82 3.27 20.07
CA GLU A 166 -7.44 2.18 20.95
C GLU A 166 -6.17 2.53 21.74
N PRO A 167 -5.97 2.01 22.96
CA PRO A 167 -4.80 2.32 23.77
C PRO A 167 -3.47 1.86 23.18
N VAL A 168 -3.52 0.89 22.26
CA VAL A 168 -2.36 0.29 21.62
C VAL A 168 -2.58 0.28 20.09
N PRO A 169 -1.60 0.70 19.29
CA PRO A 169 -1.67 0.64 17.83
C PRO A 169 -2.02 -0.76 17.31
N SER A 170 -2.84 -0.84 16.26
CA SER A 170 -3.28 -2.09 15.63
C SER A 170 -3.48 -1.91 14.13
N SER A 171 -4.04 -2.93 13.44
CA SER A 171 -4.38 -2.77 12.02
C SER A 171 -5.47 -1.73 11.78
N GLY A 172 -6.39 -1.54 12.75
CA GLY A 172 -7.54 -0.64 12.60
C GLY A 172 -7.37 0.77 13.17
N THR A 173 -6.17 1.15 13.63
CA THR A 173 -5.86 2.49 14.17
C THR A 173 -5.04 3.43 13.27
N PRO A 174 -4.44 3.01 12.13
CA PRO A 174 -3.34 3.75 11.51
C PRO A 174 -3.75 5.16 11.10
N PHE A 175 -4.95 5.37 10.56
CA PHE A 175 -5.35 6.67 10.03
C PHE A 175 -5.72 7.68 11.14
N LEU A 176 -6.18 7.21 12.30
CA LEU A 176 -6.37 8.10 13.45
C LEU A 176 -5.02 8.55 14.01
N GLN A 177 -4.03 7.64 14.04
CA GLN A 177 -2.65 8.00 14.41
C GLN A 177 -2.05 9.02 13.44
N MET A 178 -2.25 8.85 12.13
CA MET A 178 -1.83 9.85 11.12
C MET A 178 -2.46 11.22 11.39
N ALA A 179 -3.77 11.26 11.63
CA ALA A 179 -4.49 12.51 11.88
C ALA A 179 -3.97 13.22 13.14
N GLN A 180 -3.63 12.47 14.19
CA GLN A 180 -3.04 13.01 15.41
C GLN A 180 -1.64 13.58 15.17
N GLU A 181 -0.79 12.88 14.42
CA GLU A 181 0.56 13.34 14.06
C GLU A 181 0.53 14.60 13.17
N GLU A 182 -0.37 14.66 12.18
CA GLU A 182 -0.57 15.84 11.34
C GLU A 182 -1.05 17.03 12.18
N ALA A 183 -2.04 16.81 13.07
CA ALA A 183 -2.55 17.86 13.97
C ALA A 183 -1.48 18.37 14.94
N ALA A 184 -0.66 17.48 15.51
CA ALA A 184 0.47 17.85 16.36
C ALA A 184 1.51 18.70 15.61
N ALA A 185 1.64 18.49 14.30
CA ALA A 185 2.48 19.28 13.41
C ALA A 185 1.78 20.50 12.80
N GLY A 186 0.56 20.84 13.26
CA GLY A 186 -0.20 22.02 12.81
C GLY A 186 -0.77 21.89 11.40
N ARG A 187 -1.00 20.67 10.92
CA ARG A 187 -1.56 20.34 9.60
C ARG A 187 -2.85 19.53 9.74
N GLU A 188 -3.58 19.42 8.64
CA GLU A 188 -4.76 18.56 8.54
C GLU A 188 -4.47 17.40 7.60
N LEU A 189 -4.85 16.19 8.02
CA LEU A 189 -4.76 15.00 7.18
C LEU A 189 -5.80 15.08 6.05
N GLN A 190 -5.35 15.11 4.80
CA GLN A 190 -6.24 14.96 3.64
C GLN A 190 -6.47 13.47 3.39
N TYR A 191 -7.50 12.91 4.03
CA TYR A 191 -7.85 11.48 3.96
C TYR A 191 -9.11 11.25 3.13
N ALA A 192 -9.02 10.33 2.17
CA ALA A 192 -10.17 9.87 1.40
C ALA A 192 -10.25 8.35 1.33
N VAL A 193 -11.46 7.79 1.41
CA VAL A 193 -11.71 6.35 1.35
C VAL A 193 -12.68 5.98 0.24
N VAL A 194 -12.34 4.98 -0.57
CA VAL A 194 -13.26 4.40 -1.56
C VAL A 194 -13.60 2.98 -1.14
N GLY A 195 -14.89 2.72 -0.90
CA GLY A 195 -15.40 1.38 -0.66
C GLY A 195 -15.88 1.09 0.77
N ILE A 196 -16.15 2.12 1.58
CA ILE A 196 -16.61 1.95 2.97
C ILE A 196 -17.87 1.07 3.00
N SER A 197 -17.79 -0.04 3.72
CA SER A 197 -18.95 -0.86 4.05
C SER A 197 -19.62 -0.30 5.29
N GLU A 198 -20.80 0.32 5.13
CA GLU A 198 -21.58 0.85 6.26
C GLU A 198 -21.79 -0.17 7.39
N PRO A 199 -22.19 -1.44 7.14
CA PRO A 199 -22.40 -2.40 8.23
C PRO A 199 -21.11 -2.84 8.95
N ASN A 200 -19.94 -2.63 8.35
CA ASN A 200 -18.64 -2.96 8.97
C ASN A 200 -18.08 -1.81 9.81
N ASN A 201 -18.67 -0.62 9.75
CA ASN A 201 -18.21 0.57 10.45
C ASN A 201 -19.26 1.03 11.47
N THR A 202 -18.86 1.15 12.74
CA THR A 202 -19.76 1.64 13.79
C THR A 202 -20.02 3.14 13.62
N ARG A 203 -21.11 3.65 14.22
CA ARG A 203 -21.43 5.08 14.23
C ARG A 203 -20.27 5.96 14.72
N THR A 204 -19.53 5.51 15.73
CA THR A 204 -18.35 6.24 16.24
C THR A 204 -17.27 6.45 15.19
N LEU A 205 -17.09 5.50 14.26
CA LEU A 205 -16.13 5.63 13.16
C LEU A 205 -16.63 6.66 12.14
N PHE A 206 -17.92 6.67 11.81
CA PHE A 206 -18.53 7.72 10.98
C PHE A 206 -18.43 9.11 11.63
N ASP A 207 -18.76 9.23 12.93
CA ASP A 207 -18.66 10.50 13.66
C ASP A 207 -17.19 10.98 13.70
N THR A 208 -16.23 10.06 13.81
CA THR A 208 -14.79 10.37 13.77
C THR A 208 -14.36 10.81 12.36
N ALA A 209 -14.82 10.13 11.32
CA ALA A 209 -14.58 10.49 9.93
C ALA A 209 -15.13 11.90 9.63
N GLU A 210 -16.35 12.22 10.07
CA GLU A 210 -16.95 13.55 9.92
C GLU A 210 -16.14 14.63 10.64
N ARG A 211 -15.75 14.38 11.90
CA ARG A 211 -14.91 15.30 12.69
C ARG A 211 -13.56 15.59 12.05
N LEU A 212 -12.97 14.60 11.39
CA LEU A 212 -11.70 14.71 10.69
C LEU A 212 -11.85 15.22 9.25
N GLY A 213 -13.08 15.45 8.76
CA GLY A 213 -13.32 15.89 7.39
C GLY A 213 -12.98 14.85 6.32
N VAL A 214 -13.03 13.56 6.66
CA VAL A 214 -12.73 12.45 5.75
C VAL A 214 -13.75 12.42 4.62
N LYS A 215 -13.24 12.38 3.38
CA LYS A 215 -14.08 12.16 2.20
C LYS A 215 -14.25 10.66 2.00
N TYR A 216 -15.46 10.14 1.80
CA TYR A 216 -15.62 8.71 1.54
C TYR A 216 -16.74 8.39 0.56
N LEU A 217 -16.59 7.26 -0.12
CA LEU A 217 -17.64 6.58 -0.87
C LEU A 217 -17.96 5.24 -0.21
N LEU A 218 -19.26 4.98 -0.05
CA LEU A 218 -19.74 3.65 0.35
C LEU A 218 -19.54 2.64 -0.79
N ASP A 219 -19.32 1.39 -0.46
CA ASP A 219 -19.18 0.29 -1.43
C ASP A 219 -20.37 0.18 -2.39
N GLU A 220 -21.60 0.26 -1.88
CA GLU A 220 -22.84 0.29 -2.68
C GLU A 220 -22.95 1.51 -3.62
N GLY A 221 -22.21 2.58 -3.33
CA GLY A 221 -22.17 3.82 -4.12
C GLY A 221 -21.06 3.85 -5.18
N CYS A 222 -20.20 2.83 -5.25
CA CYS A 222 -19.00 2.82 -6.10
C CYS A 222 -19.29 2.48 -7.58
N ALA A 223 -20.18 3.25 -8.22
CA ALA A 223 -20.31 3.23 -9.68
C ALA A 223 -19.07 3.84 -10.37
N PRO A 224 -18.64 3.34 -11.55
CA PRO A 224 -17.39 3.78 -12.20
C PRO A 224 -17.23 5.30 -12.33
N GLU A 225 -18.26 6.00 -12.80
CA GLU A 225 -18.22 7.44 -13.06
C GLU A 225 -18.20 8.27 -11.75
N VAL A 226 -18.85 7.75 -10.71
CA VAL A 226 -18.86 8.35 -9.37
C VAL A 226 -17.47 8.25 -8.75
N VAL A 227 -16.86 7.07 -8.83
CA VAL A 227 -15.51 6.83 -8.31
C VAL A 227 -14.47 7.66 -9.08
N GLU A 228 -14.55 7.72 -10.41
CA GLU A 228 -13.66 8.53 -11.23
C GLU A 228 -13.70 10.01 -10.83
N THR A 229 -14.91 10.56 -10.66
CA THR A 229 -15.11 11.95 -10.24
C THR A 229 -14.58 12.20 -8.84
N PHE A 230 -14.92 11.33 -7.89
CA PHE A 230 -14.47 11.42 -6.50
C PHE A 230 -12.94 11.43 -6.39
N VAL A 231 -12.28 10.52 -7.10
CA VAL A 231 -10.81 10.43 -7.13
C VAL A 231 -10.21 11.66 -7.81
N ALA A 232 -10.79 12.17 -8.90
CA ALA A 232 -10.31 13.38 -9.57
C ALA A 232 -10.37 14.61 -8.64
N ASP A 233 -11.48 14.79 -7.93
CA ASP A 233 -11.67 15.88 -6.99
C ASP A 233 -10.72 15.80 -5.80
N PHE A 234 -10.47 14.59 -5.28
CA PHE A 234 -9.47 14.37 -4.25
C PHE A 234 -8.06 14.71 -4.74
N LEU A 235 -7.68 14.19 -5.91
CA LEU A 235 -6.37 14.45 -6.52
C LEU A 235 -6.16 15.95 -6.77
N ALA A 236 -7.18 16.71 -7.16
CA ALA A 236 -7.07 18.16 -7.39
C ALA A 236 -6.68 18.95 -6.12
N GLY A 237 -7.05 18.45 -4.94
CA GLY A 237 -6.81 19.10 -3.66
C GLY A 237 -5.42 18.89 -3.05
N ILE A 238 -4.59 18.02 -3.64
CA ILE A 238 -3.32 17.58 -3.05
C ILE A 238 -2.15 17.76 -4.02
N ASP A 239 -0.93 17.71 -3.50
CA ASP A 239 0.29 17.87 -4.29
C ASP A 239 1.10 16.56 -4.35
N VAL A 240 1.00 15.72 -3.33
CA VAL A 240 1.66 14.41 -3.19
C VAL A 240 0.62 13.38 -2.77
N LEU A 241 0.64 12.21 -3.41
CA LEU A 241 -0.27 11.11 -3.12
C LEU A 241 0.46 9.92 -2.51
N TYR A 242 -0.08 9.44 -1.40
CA TYR A 242 0.10 8.12 -0.83
C TYR A 242 -1.19 7.32 -1.09
N LEU A 243 -1.09 6.21 -1.83
CA LEU A 243 -2.17 5.26 -2.06
C LEU A 243 -1.99 4.03 -1.17
N THR A 244 -3.00 3.64 -0.42
CA THR A 244 -3.02 2.37 0.30
C THR A 244 -4.21 1.54 -0.15
N ILE A 245 -3.98 0.25 -0.37
CA ILE A 245 -4.99 -0.70 -0.84
C ILE A 245 -5.14 -1.79 0.21
N ASP A 246 -6.25 -1.76 0.94
CA ASP A 246 -6.71 -2.92 1.67
C ASP A 246 -7.36 -3.89 0.68
N LEU A 247 -6.89 -5.14 0.64
CA LEU A 247 -7.45 -6.13 -0.28
C LEU A 247 -8.86 -6.57 0.13
N ASP A 248 -9.28 -6.31 1.37
CA ASP A 248 -10.60 -6.63 1.88
C ASP A 248 -11.71 -5.70 1.35
N VAL A 249 -11.34 -4.58 0.69
CA VAL A 249 -12.29 -3.74 -0.06
C VAL A 249 -13.01 -4.50 -1.18
N MET A 250 -12.38 -5.57 -1.68
CA MET A 250 -12.90 -6.34 -2.80
C MET A 250 -13.80 -7.49 -2.32
N PRO A 251 -14.83 -7.87 -3.11
CA PRO A 251 -15.68 -9.00 -2.77
C PRO A 251 -14.85 -10.27 -2.48
N ALA A 252 -15.26 -11.07 -1.50
CA ALA A 252 -14.57 -12.32 -1.13
C ALA A 252 -14.41 -13.31 -2.31
N ALA A 253 -15.26 -13.22 -3.33
CA ALA A 253 -15.11 -14.01 -4.56
C ALA A 253 -13.84 -13.64 -5.35
N VAL A 254 -13.37 -12.39 -5.22
CA VAL A 254 -12.17 -11.84 -5.86
C VAL A 254 -10.97 -11.95 -4.94
N ALA A 255 -11.11 -11.54 -3.67
CA ALA A 255 -10.04 -11.51 -2.67
C ALA A 255 -10.42 -12.36 -1.43
N PRO A 256 -10.47 -13.70 -1.54
CA PRO A 256 -10.84 -14.56 -0.41
C PRO A 256 -9.78 -14.61 0.70
N GLY A 257 -8.51 -14.39 0.36
CA GLY A 257 -7.37 -14.52 1.25
C GLY A 257 -7.07 -13.22 1.98
N VAL A 258 -7.96 -12.80 2.87
CA VAL A 258 -7.79 -11.61 3.72
C VAL A 258 -8.24 -11.89 5.14
N SER A 259 -7.99 -11.01 6.11
CA SER A 259 -8.49 -11.20 7.49
C SER A 259 -10.03 -11.14 7.54
N ALA A 260 -10.67 -10.17 6.88
CA ALA A 260 -12.11 -9.94 6.92
C ALA A 260 -12.74 -9.92 5.50
N PRO A 261 -13.05 -11.07 4.88
CA PRO A 261 -13.52 -11.12 3.49
C PRO A 261 -14.85 -10.37 3.31
N ALA A 262 -14.88 -9.37 2.42
CA ALA A 262 -16.08 -8.58 2.22
C ALA A 262 -17.22 -9.37 1.58
N ALA A 263 -18.42 -9.23 2.15
CA ALA A 263 -19.65 -9.82 1.63
C ALA A 263 -20.17 -9.09 0.37
N TYR A 264 -19.99 -7.77 0.33
CA TYR A 264 -20.35 -6.92 -0.82
C TYR A 264 -19.08 -6.48 -1.56
N GLY A 265 -18.43 -5.41 -1.10
CA GLY A 265 -17.17 -4.92 -1.63
C GLY A 265 -17.26 -4.25 -3.01
N VAL A 266 -16.17 -3.62 -3.42
CA VAL A 266 -16.06 -2.89 -4.69
C VAL A 266 -15.50 -3.81 -5.79
N PRO A 267 -16.15 -3.92 -6.96
CA PRO A 267 -15.66 -4.77 -8.04
C PRO A 267 -14.24 -4.40 -8.51
N LEU A 268 -13.41 -5.41 -8.75
CA LEU A 268 -12.03 -5.23 -9.22
C LEU A 268 -11.87 -4.29 -10.43
N PRO A 269 -12.77 -4.28 -11.45
CA PRO A 269 -12.65 -3.31 -12.54
C PRO A 269 -12.71 -1.85 -12.08
N VAL A 270 -13.49 -1.53 -11.05
CA VAL A 270 -13.59 -0.18 -10.46
C VAL A 270 -12.30 0.15 -9.71
N ILE A 271 -11.83 -0.74 -8.83
CA ILE A 271 -10.54 -0.58 -8.13
C ILE A 271 -9.37 -0.42 -9.12
N SER A 272 -9.36 -1.20 -10.20
CA SER A 272 -8.35 -1.08 -11.25
C SER A 272 -8.44 0.25 -12.01
N ALA A 273 -9.63 0.81 -12.19
CA ALA A 273 -9.80 2.14 -12.79
C ALA A 273 -9.21 3.24 -11.88
N VAL A 274 -9.45 3.16 -10.56
CA VAL A 274 -8.81 4.05 -9.58
C VAL A 274 -7.29 3.97 -9.69
N CYS A 275 -6.73 2.75 -9.72
CA CYS A 275 -5.29 2.55 -9.85
C CYS A 275 -4.71 3.20 -11.12
N LYS A 276 -5.40 3.09 -12.26
CA LYS A 276 -4.98 3.73 -13.52
C LYS A 276 -5.02 5.26 -13.44
N GLN A 277 -6.08 5.81 -12.86
CA GLN A 277 -6.22 7.26 -12.67
C GLN A 277 -5.14 7.80 -11.73
N VAL A 278 -4.86 7.08 -10.65
CA VAL A 278 -3.78 7.40 -9.71
C VAL A 278 -2.41 7.35 -10.40
N ALA A 279 -2.10 6.30 -11.16
CA ALA A 279 -0.84 6.20 -11.90
C ALA A 279 -0.65 7.35 -12.89
N ALA A 280 -1.72 7.70 -13.63
CA ALA A 280 -1.71 8.80 -14.60
C ALA A 280 -1.62 10.20 -13.97
N SER A 281 -1.88 10.34 -12.66
CA SER A 281 -1.94 11.65 -12.00
C SER A 281 -0.59 12.37 -11.90
N GLY A 282 0.53 11.63 -11.96
CA GLY A 282 1.87 12.15 -11.69
C GLY A 282 2.12 12.54 -10.23
N LYS A 283 1.15 12.33 -9.32
CA LYS A 283 1.24 12.70 -7.89
C LYS A 283 1.65 11.54 -6.98
N LEU A 284 1.55 10.30 -7.46
CA LEU A 284 1.88 9.10 -6.70
C LEU A 284 3.37 9.03 -6.38
N VAL A 285 3.71 9.07 -5.09
CA VAL A 285 5.09 8.90 -4.62
C VAL A 285 5.31 7.60 -3.87
N HIS A 286 4.25 7.09 -3.23
CA HIS A 286 4.28 5.93 -2.39
C HIS A 286 2.97 5.16 -2.53
N LEU A 287 3.05 3.83 -2.54
CA LEU A 287 1.88 2.98 -2.37
C LEU A 287 2.16 1.77 -1.50
N ASP A 288 1.11 1.24 -0.88
CA ASP A 288 1.14 -0.07 -0.25
C ASP A 288 -0.09 -0.92 -0.54
N VAL A 289 0.07 -2.23 -0.36
CA VAL A 289 -0.99 -3.24 -0.47
C VAL A 289 -1.01 -4.04 0.82
N ALA A 290 -2.15 -4.09 1.50
CA ALA A 290 -2.32 -4.68 2.82
C ALA A 290 -3.34 -5.84 2.84
N GLU A 291 -3.41 -6.52 3.98
CA GLU A 291 -4.37 -7.54 4.37
C GLU A 291 -4.41 -8.83 3.55
N LEU A 292 -3.50 -9.03 2.57
CA LEU A 292 -3.35 -10.37 2.00
C LEU A 292 -3.01 -11.34 3.13
N ASN A 293 -3.80 -12.40 3.27
CA ASN A 293 -3.53 -13.51 4.15
C ASN A 293 -3.42 -14.79 3.31
N PRO A 294 -2.18 -15.25 3.01
CA PRO A 294 -1.97 -16.43 2.17
C PRO A 294 -2.58 -17.73 2.74
N GLU A 295 -2.80 -17.83 4.05
CA GLU A 295 -3.40 -19.03 4.66
C GLU A 295 -4.87 -19.24 4.24
N PHE A 296 -5.56 -18.15 3.92
CA PHE A 296 -6.96 -18.18 3.47
C PHE A 296 -7.09 -17.94 1.96
N ASP A 297 -5.99 -17.74 1.24
CA ASP A 297 -6.04 -17.52 -0.19
C ASP A 297 -6.31 -18.83 -0.95
N ILE A 298 -7.15 -18.74 -1.99
CA ILE A 298 -7.59 -19.90 -2.77
C ILE A 298 -6.89 -19.84 -4.12
N ASP A 299 -5.96 -20.78 -4.37
CA ASP A 299 -5.15 -20.82 -5.60
C ASP A 299 -4.36 -19.52 -5.85
N GLY A 300 -3.92 -18.84 -4.78
CA GLY A 300 -3.19 -17.59 -4.87
C GLY A 300 -3.98 -16.46 -5.55
N ARG A 301 -5.32 -16.53 -5.55
CA ARG A 301 -6.19 -15.59 -6.28
C ARG A 301 -6.00 -14.16 -5.78
N THR A 302 -5.97 -13.98 -4.48
CA THR A 302 -5.82 -12.67 -3.82
C THR A 302 -4.41 -12.12 -4.09
N ALA A 303 -3.38 -12.96 -3.98
CA ALA A 303 -2.01 -12.59 -4.35
C ALA A 303 -1.88 -12.17 -5.84
N LYS A 304 -2.55 -12.88 -6.76
CA LYS A 304 -2.60 -12.52 -8.20
C LYS A 304 -3.31 -11.19 -8.45
N VAL A 305 -4.36 -10.89 -7.67
CA VAL A 305 -5.05 -9.59 -7.72
C VAL A 305 -4.12 -8.47 -7.25
N ALA A 306 -3.49 -8.63 -6.08
CA ALA A 306 -2.50 -7.67 -5.57
C ALA A 306 -1.37 -7.41 -6.59
N ALA A 307 -0.78 -8.47 -7.15
CA ALA A 307 0.24 -8.38 -8.18
C ALA A 307 -0.24 -7.62 -9.43
N ARG A 308 -1.48 -7.85 -9.85
CA ARG A 308 -2.07 -7.15 -11.00
C ARG A 308 -2.27 -5.65 -10.74
N LEU A 309 -2.68 -5.27 -9.53
CA LEU A 309 -2.85 -3.87 -9.13
C LEU A 309 -1.50 -3.16 -9.05
N VAL A 310 -0.50 -3.77 -8.42
CA VAL A 310 0.88 -3.24 -8.39
C VAL A 310 1.41 -3.03 -9.81
N ASN A 311 1.26 -4.01 -10.71
CA ASN A 311 1.66 -3.84 -12.11
C ASN A 311 0.91 -2.71 -12.82
N THR A 312 -0.37 -2.50 -12.50
CA THR A 312 -1.16 -1.41 -13.09
C THR A 312 -0.68 -0.04 -12.60
N LEU A 313 -0.27 0.06 -11.34
CA LEU A 313 0.19 1.31 -10.73
C LEU A 313 1.59 1.75 -11.18
N LEU A 314 2.43 0.80 -11.60
CA LEU A 314 3.78 1.10 -12.08
C LEU A 314 3.89 1.29 -13.60
N ALA A 315 2.79 1.07 -14.33
CA ALA A 315 2.69 1.22 -15.78
C ALA A 315 2.75 2.68 -16.25
#